data_AF-A0AAV6TDJ0-F1
#
_entry.id   AF-A0AAV6TDJ0-F1
#
_cell.length_a   1.000
_cell.length_b   1.000
_cell.length_c   1.000
_cell.angle_alpha   90.00
_cell.angle_beta   90.00
_cell.angle_gamma   90.00
#
_symmetry.space_group_name_H-M   'P 1'
#
loop_
_entity.id
_entity.type
_entity.pdbx_description
1 polymer ?
#
loop_
_entity_poly.entity_id
_entity_poly.type
_entity_poly.pdbx_seq_one_letter_code
_entity_poly.pdbx_strand_id
1 'polypeptide(L)'
;MIDTWSTIGSCAQIGKNCHISGGVGIGGVLEPIQASPVIIEDNCFIGARSEVAEGVVVREGSVLGMGVFIGASTKIIDRETSEVFYGEVPPYSVVVPGSIPSKNNISTYCAVIVKKVDEKTRSKISINEILRD
;
A
#
# COMPACT_ATOMS: atom_id res chain seq x y z
N MET A 1 -12.55 -0.34 9.01
CA MET A 1 -13.28 0.89 8.64
C MET A 1 -13.21 1.04 7.12
N ILE A 2 -14.35 1.22 6.47
CA ILE A 2 -14.46 1.45 5.02
C ILE A 2 -15.11 2.82 4.86
N ASP A 3 -14.35 3.81 4.39
CA ASP A 3 -14.78 5.20 4.34
C ASP A 3 -15.56 5.54 3.06
N THR A 4 -16.09 6.76 3.02
CA THR A 4 -16.91 7.28 1.92
C THR A 4 -16.20 7.14 0.57
N TRP A 5 -16.90 6.53 -0.40
CA TRP A 5 -16.42 6.26 -1.77
C TRP A 5 -15.25 5.29 -1.87
N SER A 6 -14.92 4.56 -0.81
CA SER A 6 -13.98 3.45 -0.93
C SER A 6 -14.63 2.25 -1.63
N THR A 7 -13.84 1.54 -2.42
CA THR A 7 -14.30 0.37 -3.17
C THR A 7 -13.52 -0.86 -2.71
N ILE A 8 -14.24 -1.93 -2.35
CA ILE A 8 -13.66 -3.25 -2.11
C ILE A 8 -14.11 -4.17 -3.24
N GLY A 9 -13.18 -4.50 -4.12
CA GLY A 9 -13.43 -5.27 -5.32
C GLY A 9 -13.72 -6.76 -5.06
N SER A 10 -14.16 -7.46 -6.09
CA SER A 10 -14.47 -8.89 -6.03
C SER A 10 -13.30 -9.72 -5.49
N CYS A 11 -13.60 -10.65 -4.58
CA CYS A 11 -12.65 -11.56 -3.94
C CYS A 11 -11.57 -10.89 -3.06
N ALA A 12 -11.50 -9.56 -2.98
CA ALA A 12 -10.52 -8.87 -2.16
C ALA A 12 -10.63 -9.31 -0.68
N GLN A 13 -9.49 -9.50 -0.03
CA GLN A 13 -9.42 -9.90 1.36
C GLN A 13 -8.97 -8.70 2.20
N ILE A 14 -9.78 -8.29 3.18
CA ILE A 14 -9.48 -7.19 4.08
C ILE A 14 -9.36 -7.75 5.50
N GLY A 15 -8.18 -7.56 6.09
CA GLY A 15 -7.82 -7.98 7.42
C GLY A 15 -8.55 -7.18 8.51
N LYS A 16 -8.39 -7.65 9.74
CA LYS A 16 -8.98 -7.02 10.93
C LYS A 16 -8.34 -5.66 11.19
N ASN A 17 -9.12 -4.75 11.77
CA ASN A 17 -8.68 -3.42 12.16
C ASN A 17 -8.06 -2.58 11.03
N CYS A 18 -8.32 -2.93 9.77
CA CYS A 18 -7.90 -2.11 8.65
C CYS A 18 -8.66 -0.78 8.62
N HIS A 19 -7.99 0.29 8.21
CA HIS A 19 -8.62 1.55 7.85
C HIS A 19 -8.42 1.81 6.36
N ILE A 20 -9.50 1.65 5.61
CA ILE A 20 -9.58 1.94 4.18
C ILE A 20 -10.17 3.35 4.04
N SER A 21 -9.29 4.35 3.96
CA SER A 21 -9.66 5.78 3.97
C SER A 21 -10.50 6.18 2.76
N GLY A 22 -11.10 7.37 2.79
CA GLY A 22 -12.06 7.81 1.77
C GLY A 22 -11.52 7.77 0.34
N GLY A 23 -12.29 7.17 -0.55
CA GLY A 23 -11.96 7.07 -1.97
C GLY A 23 -10.79 6.15 -2.28
N VAL A 24 -10.46 5.22 -1.38
CA VAL A 24 -9.48 4.16 -1.66
C VAL A 24 -10.12 3.08 -2.52
N GLY A 25 -9.45 2.67 -3.60
CA GLY A 25 -9.85 1.50 -4.36
C GLY A 25 -8.98 0.28 -4.05
N ILE A 26 -9.65 -0.81 -3.70
CA ILE A 26 -9.06 -2.13 -3.58
C ILE A 26 -9.58 -2.94 -4.77
N GLY A 27 -8.70 -3.24 -5.73
CA GLY A 27 -9.04 -3.87 -6.99
C GLY A 27 -9.63 -5.27 -6.82
N GLY A 28 -10.64 -5.57 -7.63
CA GLY A 28 -11.24 -6.90 -7.69
C GLY A 28 -10.46 -7.84 -8.60
N VAL A 29 -10.39 -9.11 -8.23
CA VAL A 29 -9.81 -10.17 -9.07
C VAL A 29 -10.75 -11.36 -9.04
N LEU A 30 -11.43 -11.61 -10.14
CA LEU A 30 -12.32 -12.77 -10.30
C LEU A 30 -11.72 -13.79 -11.26
N GLU A 31 -11.11 -13.29 -12.33
CA GLU A 31 -10.39 -14.07 -13.31
C GLU A 31 -8.96 -13.52 -13.48
N PRO A 32 -8.00 -14.38 -13.84
CA PRO A 32 -8.16 -15.83 -14.02
C PRO A 32 -8.25 -16.58 -12.68
N ILE A 33 -8.78 -17.81 -12.66
CA ILE A 33 -9.10 -18.53 -11.42
C ILE A 33 -7.88 -18.81 -10.53
N GLN A 34 -6.69 -18.88 -11.12
CA GLN A 34 -5.42 -19.05 -10.41
C GLN A 34 -4.85 -17.73 -9.85
N ALA A 35 -5.42 -16.58 -10.21
CA ALA A 35 -4.94 -15.31 -9.71
C ALA A 35 -5.36 -15.11 -8.25
N SER A 36 -4.39 -14.74 -7.43
CA SER A 36 -4.67 -14.31 -6.06
C SER A 36 -5.46 -13.00 -6.07
N PRO A 37 -6.44 -12.84 -5.17
CA PRO A 37 -7.09 -11.56 -4.99
C PRO A 37 -6.13 -10.53 -4.39
N VAL A 38 -6.54 -9.26 -4.39
CA VAL A 38 -5.85 -8.24 -3.58
C VAL A 38 -6.06 -8.56 -2.10
N ILE A 39 -4.98 -8.53 -1.33
CA ILE A 39 -4.98 -8.84 0.10
C ILE A 39 -4.44 -7.64 0.87
N ILE A 40 -5.24 -7.12 1.79
CA ILE A 40 -4.81 -6.14 2.79
C ILE A 40 -4.83 -6.87 4.14
N GLU A 41 -3.66 -7.15 4.71
CA GLU A 41 -3.55 -7.88 5.99
C GLU A 41 -3.93 -7.01 7.19
N ASP A 42 -3.97 -7.62 8.38
CA ASP A 42 -4.46 -7.00 9.61
C ASP A 42 -3.74 -5.67 9.93
N ASN A 43 -4.44 -4.78 10.61
CA ASN A 43 -3.93 -3.50 11.15
C ASN A 43 -3.36 -2.51 10.11
N CYS A 44 -3.60 -2.74 8.82
CA CYS A 44 -3.17 -1.83 7.76
C CYS A 44 -3.94 -0.50 7.79
N PHE A 45 -3.24 0.58 7.48
CA PHE A 45 -3.85 1.87 7.16
C PHE A 45 -3.60 2.19 5.69
N ILE A 46 -4.66 2.43 4.93
CA ILE A 46 -4.59 2.83 3.53
C ILE A 46 -5.11 4.26 3.41
N GLY A 47 -4.21 5.20 3.14
CA GLY A 47 -4.50 6.63 3.06
C GLY A 47 -5.44 6.99 1.90
N ALA A 48 -6.13 8.11 2.03
CA ALA A 48 -7.15 8.53 1.08
C ALA A 48 -6.62 8.60 -0.37
N ARG A 49 -7.48 8.23 -1.33
CA ARG A 49 -7.18 8.25 -2.77
C ARG A 49 -6.03 7.35 -3.20
N SER A 50 -5.65 6.38 -2.38
CA SER A 50 -4.73 5.31 -2.76
C SER A 50 -5.48 4.20 -3.51
N GLU A 51 -4.74 3.42 -4.30
CA GLU A 51 -5.28 2.29 -5.06
C GLU A 51 -4.36 1.09 -4.92
N VAL A 52 -4.91 -0.09 -4.63
CA VAL A 52 -4.16 -1.36 -4.58
C VAL A 52 -4.89 -2.37 -5.45
N ALA A 53 -4.22 -2.88 -6.50
CA ALA A 53 -4.87 -3.67 -7.54
C ALA A 53 -4.07 -4.92 -7.95
N GLU A 54 -4.64 -5.73 -8.84
CA GLU A 54 -3.92 -6.79 -9.59
C GLU A 54 -3.25 -7.87 -8.70
N GLY A 55 -3.92 -8.26 -7.62
CA GLY A 55 -3.44 -9.32 -6.72
C GLY A 55 -2.32 -8.89 -5.77
N VAL A 56 -2.07 -7.58 -5.65
CA VAL A 56 -1.09 -7.04 -4.70
C VAL A 56 -1.44 -7.43 -3.26
N VAL A 57 -0.41 -7.74 -2.47
CA VAL A 57 -0.51 -8.00 -1.04
C VAL A 57 0.11 -6.85 -0.25
N VAL A 58 -0.67 -6.25 0.64
CA VAL A 58 -0.17 -5.29 1.63
C VAL A 58 -0.10 -6.00 2.97
N ARG A 59 1.11 -6.25 3.44
CA ARG A 59 1.34 -7.04 4.64
C ARG A 59 1.05 -6.29 5.93
N GLU A 60 0.85 -7.06 6.98
CA GLU A 60 0.35 -6.64 8.29
C GLU A 60 0.98 -5.33 8.79
N GLY A 61 0.13 -4.46 9.36
CA GLY A 61 0.55 -3.24 10.06
C GLY A 61 1.09 -2.12 9.18
N SER A 62 1.15 -2.32 7.86
CA SER A 62 1.66 -1.32 6.92
C SER A 62 0.79 -0.08 6.85
N VAL A 63 1.41 1.04 6.53
CA VAL A 63 0.78 2.37 6.43
C VAL A 63 1.08 2.93 5.05
N LEU A 64 0.07 2.98 4.18
CA LEU A 64 0.14 3.71 2.92
C LEU A 64 -0.36 5.14 3.17
N GLY A 65 0.44 6.12 2.77
CA GLY A 65 0.03 7.52 2.70
C GLY A 65 -1.09 7.75 1.67
N MET A 66 -1.46 9.02 1.47
CA MET A 66 -2.42 9.38 0.43
C MET A 66 -1.82 9.25 -0.97
N GLY A 67 -2.64 8.87 -1.95
CA GLY A 67 -2.24 8.83 -3.37
C GLY A 67 -1.18 7.77 -3.69
N VAL A 68 -1.08 6.72 -2.89
CA VAL A 68 -0.23 5.56 -3.19
C VAL A 68 -0.99 4.62 -4.10
N PHE A 69 -0.52 4.50 -5.33
CA PHE A 69 -1.03 3.55 -6.32
C PHE A 69 -0.09 2.36 -6.43
N ILE A 70 -0.58 1.13 -6.29
CA ILE A 70 0.20 -0.10 -6.41
C ILE A 70 -0.59 -1.13 -7.22
N GLY A 71 -0.06 -1.49 -8.39
CA GLY A 71 -0.46 -2.67 -9.16
C GLY A 71 0.72 -3.63 -9.32
N ALA A 72 0.54 -4.68 -10.12
CA ALA A 72 1.55 -5.71 -10.36
C ALA A 72 2.82 -5.15 -11.03
N SER A 73 2.68 -4.04 -11.78
CA SER A 73 3.79 -3.37 -12.48
C SER A 73 4.43 -2.22 -11.70
N THR A 74 3.87 -1.84 -10.55
CA THR A 74 4.38 -0.71 -9.76
C THR A 74 5.66 -1.11 -9.04
N LYS A 75 6.72 -0.31 -9.24
CA LYS A 75 7.93 -0.41 -8.42
C LYS A 75 7.63 0.08 -7.01
N ILE A 76 7.91 -0.75 -6.02
CA ILE A 76 7.90 -0.39 -4.61
C ILE A 76 9.36 -0.38 -4.15
N ILE A 77 9.89 0.75 -3.73
CA ILE A 77 11.32 0.93 -3.48
C ILE A 77 11.55 1.24 -2.01
N ASP A 78 12.38 0.46 -1.35
CA ASP A 78 12.87 0.79 -0.01
C ASP A 78 13.99 1.84 -0.12
N ARG A 79 13.75 3.03 0.42
CA ARG A 79 14.70 4.15 0.30
C ARG A 79 16.00 3.90 1.08
N GLU A 80 15.95 3.06 2.13
CA GLU A 80 17.12 2.78 2.97
C GLU A 80 17.99 1.70 2.33
N THR A 81 17.38 0.64 1.80
CA THR A 81 18.12 -0.51 1.25
C THR A 81 18.30 -0.46 -0.26
N SER A 82 17.57 0.42 -0.96
CA SER A 82 17.44 0.45 -2.43
C SER A 82 16.84 -0.83 -3.04
N GLU A 83 16.25 -1.70 -2.22
CA GLU A 83 15.57 -2.90 -2.69
C GLU A 83 14.27 -2.55 -3.44
N VAL A 84 13.96 -3.31 -4.49
CA VAL A 84 12.78 -3.10 -5.33
C VAL A 84 11.86 -4.31 -5.23
N PHE A 85 10.65 -4.08 -4.74
CA PHE A 85 9.58 -5.06 -4.66
C PHE A 85 8.54 -4.80 -5.76
N TYR A 86 7.79 -5.86 -6.08
CA TYR A 86 6.63 -5.83 -6.96
C TYR A 86 5.55 -6.73 -6.37
N GLY A 87 4.28 -6.32 -6.46
CA GLY A 87 3.17 -7.16 -6.01
C GLY A 87 3.03 -7.32 -4.49
N GLU A 88 4.02 -6.91 -3.69
CA GLU A 88 3.99 -7.08 -2.24
C GLU A 88 4.62 -5.88 -1.52
N VAL A 89 3.90 -5.33 -0.53
CA VAL A 89 4.43 -4.38 0.45
C VAL A 89 4.80 -5.16 1.71
N PRO A 90 6.08 -5.18 2.15
CA PRO A 90 6.52 -5.92 3.34
C PRO A 90 5.82 -5.46 4.63
N PRO A 91 5.76 -6.29 5.68
CA PRO A 91 5.08 -5.95 6.93
C PRO A 91 5.61 -4.67 7.55
N TYR A 92 4.71 -3.92 8.19
CA TYR A 92 5.00 -2.68 8.91
C TYR A 92 5.76 -1.63 8.09
N SER A 93 5.57 -1.62 6.77
CA SER A 93 6.15 -0.61 5.90
C SER A 93 5.35 0.68 5.94
N VAL A 94 6.04 1.82 5.95
CA VAL A 94 5.43 3.13 5.74
C VAL A 94 5.72 3.56 4.31
N VAL A 95 4.67 3.70 3.50
CA VAL A 95 4.78 3.87 2.05
C VAL A 95 4.18 5.21 1.63
N VAL A 96 4.90 5.97 0.82
CA VAL A 96 4.45 7.25 0.24
C VAL A 96 4.58 7.22 -1.28
N PRO A 97 3.81 8.03 -2.03
CA PRO A 97 4.05 8.16 -3.46
C PRO A 97 5.38 8.85 -3.71
N GLY A 98 6.08 8.41 -4.74
CA GLY A 98 7.35 8.99 -5.14
C GLY A 98 7.60 8.84 -6.62
N SER A 99 8.86 9.09 -7.00
CA SER A 99 9.30 8.95 -8.38
C SER A 99 10.75 8.50 -8.43
N ILE A 100 11.07 7.67 -9.41
CA ILE A 100 12.44 7.25 -9.69
C ILE A 100 12.90 7.88 -11.02
N PRO A 101 14.16 8.38 -11.10
CA PRO A 101 14.71 8.86 -12.36
C PRO A 101 14.62 7.80 -13.45
N SER A 102 14.18 8.20 -14.63
CA SER A 102 14.10 7.37 -15.84
C SER A 102 14.88 8.04 -16.96
N LYS A 103 14.53 7.72 -18.21
CA LYS A 103 15.20 8.26 -19.40
C LYS A 103 14.87 9.74 -19.61
N ASN A 104 15.80 10.47 -20.22
CA ASN A 104 15.61 11.84 -20.70
C ASN A 104 15.22 12.86 -19.62
N ASN A 105 15.76 12.74 -18.40
CA ASN A 105 15.40 13.59 -17.24
C ASN A 105 13.91 13.58 -16.88
N ILE A 106 13.18 12.52 -17.26
CA ILE A 106 11.81 12.28 -16.85
C ILE A 106 11.85 11.26 -15.73
N SER A 107 11.12 11.52 -14.65
CA SER A 107 10.92 10.53 -13.59
C SER A 107 9.62 9.78 -13.81
N THR A 108 9.61 8.51 -13.47
CA THR A 108 8.40 7.68 -13.49
C THR A 108 7.93 7.43 -12.07
N TYR A 109 6.62 7.33 -11.88
CA TYR A 109 6.02 7.04 -10.60
C TYR A 109 6.54 5.72 -9.99
N CYS A 110 6.72 5.72 -8.67
CA CYS A 110 6.93 4.53 -7.85
C CYS A 110 6.29 4.73 -6.46
N ALA A 111 6.03 3.63 -5.76
CA ALA A 111 5.78 3.67 -4.33
C ALA A 111 7.12 3.61 -3.59
N VAL A 112 7.28 4.37 -2.51
CA VAL A 112 8.53 4.43 -1.75
C VAL A 112 8.27 4.04 -0.30
N ILE A 113 8.91 2.97 0.16
CA ILE A 113 8.99 2.64 1.58
C ILE A 113 9.99 3.60 2.20
N VAL A 114 9.50 4.50 3.05
CA VAL A 114 10.32 5.54 3.71
C VAL A 114 10.90 5.08 5.03
N LYS A 115 10.25 4.12 5.69
CA LYS A 115 10.75 3.47 6.90
C LYS A 115 9.96 2.18 7.13
N LYS A 116 10.49 1.34 8.00
CA LYS A 116 9.78 0.22 8.61
C LYS A 116 9.58 0.52 10.09
N VAL A 117 8.37 0.30 10.59
CA VAL A 117 8.06 0.42 12.01
C VAL A 117 7.99 -0.97 12.64
N ASP A 118 8.13 -1.08 13.94
CA ASP A 118 7.77 -2.32 14.64
C ASP A 118 6.32 -2.25 15.15
N GLU A 119 5.76 -3.40 15.53
CA GLU A 119 4.40 -3.52 16.05
C GLU A 119 4.14 -2.63 17.28
N LYS A 120 5.15 -2.51 18.16
CA LYS A 120 5.06 -1.69 19.39
C LYS A 120 4.99 -0.21 19.07
N THR A 121 5.71 0.23 18.06
CA THR A 121 5.76 1.61 17.58
C THR A 121 4.46 1.93 16.84
N ARG A 122 4.00 1.01 15.99
CA ARG A 122 2.74 1.12 15.23
C ARG A 122 1.50 1.26 16.11
N SER A 123 1.49 0.64 17.28
CA SER A 123 0.38 0.68 18.24
C SER A 123 0.39 1.93 19.14
N LYS A 124 1.53 2.63 19.27
CA LYS A 124 1.68 3.79 20.16
C LYS A 124 1.64 5.14 19.45
N ILE A 125 2.12 5.19 18.21
CA ILE A 125 2.31 6.44 17.47
C ILE A 125 1.12 6.67 16.54
N SER A 126 0.68 7.93 16.42
CA SER A 126 -0.39 8.27 15.50
C SER A 126 0.07 8.12 14.04
N ILE A 127 -0.87 7.81 13.14
CA ILE A 127 -0.58 7.68 11.70
C ILE A 127 0.07 8.95 11.14
N ASN A 128 -0.37 10.12 11.60
CA ASN A 128 0.17 11.40 11.17
C ASN A 128 1.64 11.60 11.57
N GLU A 129 2.03 11.15 12.75
CA GLU A 129 3.43 11.20 13.19
C GLU A 129 4.27 10.20 12.37
N ILE A 130 3.76 8.99 12.15
CA ILE A 130 4.44 7.97 11.33
C ILE A 130 4.74 8.49 9.92
N LEU A 131 3.84 9.27 9.31
CA LEU A 131 3.98 9.78 7.95
C LEU A 131 4.82 11.07 7.82
N ARG A 132 4.99 11.83 8.91
CA ARG A 132 5.70 13.14 8.87
C ARG A 132 7.21 13.02 9.02
N ASP A 133 7.67 12.03 9.78
CA ASP A 133 9.10 11.71 9.95
C ASP A 133 9.65 10.90 8.76
#